data_AF-A0A2V8I1A6-F1
#
_entry.id   AF-A0A2V8I1A6-F1
#
_cell.length_a   1.000
_cell.length_b   1.000
_cell.length_c   1.000
_cell.angle_alpha   90.00
_cell.angle_beta   90.00
_cell.angle_gamma   90.00
#
_symmetry.space_group_name_H-M   'P 1'
#
loop_
_entity.id
_entity.type
_entity.pdbx_description
1 polymer ?
#
loop_
_entity_poly.entity_id
_entity_poly.type
_entity_poly.pdbx_seq_one_letter_code
_entity_poly.pdbx_strand_id
1 'polypeptide(L)'
;MLAARRELVGSWNAAPEPAAAEALTRLSRPTLVYEISSRVGLFSDNIVVAMLLAPQLVAPFFLTQRVAMIALGQLQEIGNATWAALIELHAQGLTAVFRHRLLHLSSWVTSASIILLVPVLLLNRSFIVLWLGERNYAGPMVTILVCANVWLWAVSSLWGWVVFGAGCIAAWTPYAVAFSAVNITVSLAATWWLGIYGPLLGTTAAFLFVTSWAMPGVLQRLFGVARRDLYAAIARPFAWGAPYAGAMAIAVSTIHPTTWIALAASAGLCVAAGGTCWWFVGLKDADRQVWIAETRSAIAPVF
;
A
#
# COMPACT_ATOMS: atom_id res chain seq x y z
N MET A 1 37.32 -33.22 -1.25
CA MET A 1 36.87 -32.10 -0.40
C MET A 1 37.74 -30.84 -0.51
N LEU A 2 39.08 -30.92 -0.48
CA LEU A 2 39.95 -29.72 -0.59
C LEU A 2 39.92 -29.02 -1.97
N ALA A 3 39.71 -29.75 -3.06
CA ALA A 3 39.59 -29.19 -4.42
C ALA A 3 38.29 -28.38 -4.61
N ALA A 4 37.14 -28.94 -4.23
CA ALA A 4 35.85 -28.25 -4.26
C ALA A 4 35.82 -26.98 -3.39
N ARG A 5 36.57 -26.96 -2.27
CA ARG A 5 36.71 -25.78 -1.41
C ARG A 5 37.55 -24.67 -2.07
N ARG A 6 38.55 -25.01 -2.90
CA ARG A 6 39.33 -24.03 -3.66
C ARG A 6 38.57 -23.45 -4.84
N GLU A 7 37.75 -24.24 -5.53
CA GLU A 7 36.88 -23.74 -6.60
C GLU A 7 35.81 -22.77 -6.09
N LEU A 8 35.20 -23.08 -4.94
CA LEU A 8 34.28 -22.16 -4.27
C LEU A 8 34.99 -20.85 -3.87
N VAL A 9 36.16 -20.90 -3.22
CA VAL A 9 36.89 -19.66 -2.84
C VAL A 9 37.37 -18.86 -4.06
N GLY A 10 37.68 -19.51 -5.17
CA GLY A 10 37.99 -18.85 -6.44
C GLY A 10 36.79 -18.12 -7.06
N SER A 11 35.58 -18.68 -6.95
CA SER A 11 34.37 -18.05 -7.49
C SER A 11 33.88 -16.83 -6.71
N TRP A 12 34.20 -16.72 -5.41
CA TRP A 12 33.91 -15.51 -4.61
C TRP A 12 34.82 -14.32 -4.96
N ASN A 13 36.02 -14.57 -5.49
CA ASN A 13 36.99 -13.55 -5.88
C ASN A 13 37.02 -13.27 -7.39
N ALA A 14 36.17 -13.96 -8.17
CA ALA A 14 36.02 -13.67 -9.58
C ALA A 14 35.37 -12.29 -9.73
N ALA A 15 36.11 -11.33 -10.31
CA ALA A 15 35.53 -10.05 -10.71
C ALA A 15 34.31 -10.34 -11.62
N PRO A 16 33.17 -9.67 -11.40
CA PRO A 16 32.01 -9.85 -12.27
C PRO A 16 32.43 -9.58 -13.71
N GLU A 17 31.96 -10.41 -14.63
CA GLU A 17 32.18 -10.16 -16.06
C GLU A 17 31.78 -8.71 -16.39
N PRO A 18 32.53 -8.00 -17.25
CA PRO A 18 32.27 -6.60 -17.55
C PRO A 18 30.80 -6.33 -17.96
N ALA A 19 30.19 -7.25 -18.70
CA ALA A 19 28.78 -7.19 -19.08
C ALA A 19 27.81 -7.29 -17.88
N ALA A 20 28.11 -8.15 -16.91
CA ALA A 20 27.34 -8.26 -15.67
C ALA A 20 27.50 -7.01 -14.80
N ALA A 21 28.72 -6.45 -14.73
CA ALA A 21 28.98 -5.20 -14.02
C ALA A 21 28.23 -4.01 -14.64
N GLU A 22 28.17 -3.92 -15.98
CA GLU A 22 27.40 -2.91 -16.68
C GLU A 22 25.89 -3.07 -16.44
N ALA A 23 25.36 -4.29 -16.50
CA ALA A 23 23.95 -4.57 -16.20
C ALA A 23 23.59 -4.18 -14.75
N LEU A 24 24.45 -4.52 -13.78
CA LEU A 24 24.27 -4.16 -12.38
C LEU A 24 24.30 -2.64 -12.16
N THR A 25 25.24 -1.93 -12.80
CA THR A 25 25.33 -0.46 -12.66
C THR A 25 24.14 0.25 -13.30
N ARG A 26 23.60 -0.28 -14.40
CA ARG A 26 22.38 0.22 -15.05
C ARG A 26 21.14 0.06 -14.18
N LEU A 27 21.08 -0.99 -13.35
CA LEU A 27 19.98 -1.22 -12.40
C LEU A 27 20.18 -0.49 -11.06
N SER A 28 21.41 -0.39 -10.58
CA SER A 28 21.71 0.18 -9.26
C SER A 28 21.46 1.68 -9.19
N ARG A 29 21.81 2.45 -10.23
CA ARG A 29 21.62 3.91 -10.22
C ARG A 29 20.14 4.31 -10.13
N PRO A 30 19.22 3.79 -10.98
CA PRO A 30 17.81 4.13 -10.87
C PRO A 30 17.18 3.64 -9.56
N THR A 31 17.64 2.50 -9.04
CA THR A 31 17.20 1.98 -7.73
C THR A 31 17.63 2.89 -6.61
N LEU A 32 18.89 3.36 -6.60
CA LEU A 32 19.39 4.29 -5.60
C LEU A 32 18.60 5.62 -5.61
N VAL A 33 18.37 6.18 -6.80
CA VAL A 33 17.60 7.42 -6.95
C VAL A 33 16.16 7.22 -6.45
N TYR A 34 15.54 6.10 -6.79
CA TYR A 34 14.20 5.74 -6.32
C TYR A 34 14.16 5.62 -4.79
N GLU A 35 15.09 4.89 -4.17
CA GLU A 35 15.17 4.70 -2.73
C GLU A 35 15.36 6.01 -1.97
N ILE A 36 16.26 6.89 -2.45
CA ILE A 36 16.46 8.21 -1.87
C ILE A 36 15.16 9.03 -1.98
N SER A 37 14.55 9.09 -3.16
CA SER A 37 13.33 9.86 -3.39
C SER A 37 12.17 9.40 -2.51
N SER A 38 12.04 8.08 -2.35
CA SER A 38 11.02 7.43 -1.52
C SER A 38 11.25 7.70 -0.02
N ARG A 39 12.48 7.53 0.47
CA ARG A 39 12.82 7.75 1.88
C ARG A 39 12.69 9.22 2.28
N VAL A 40 13.13 10.13 1.42
CA VAL A 40 12.99 11.57 1.69
C VAL A 40 11.52 11.92 1.85
N GLY A 41 10.62 11.42 0.99
CA GLY A 41 9.18 11.63 1.12
C GLY A 41 8.55 10.99 2.36
N LEU A 42 9.08 9.85 2.82
CA LEU A 42 8.58 9.18 4.03
C LEU A 42 8.95 9.95 5.31
N PHE A 43 10.19 10.38 5.41
CA PHE A 43 10.71 11.01 6.62
C PHE A 43 10.45 12.51 6.66
N SER A 44 10.16 13.14 5.50
CA SER A 44 9.85 14.56 5.42
C SER A 44 8.68 14.94 6.30
N ASP A 45 7.67 14.09 6.44
CA ASP A 45 6.43 14.48 7.11
C ASP A 45 6.65 14.84 8.59
N ASN A 46 7.41 14.03 9.32
CA ASN A 46 7.74 14.31 10.71
C ASN A 46 8.71 15.49 10.85
N ILE A 47 9.65 15.63 9.91
CA ILE A 47 10.61 16.74 9.89
C ILE A 47 9.88 18.07 9.67
N VAL A 48 8.94 18.10 8.72
CA VAL A 48 8.12 19.27 8.39
C VAL A 48 7.27 19.68 9.59
N VAL A 49 6.60 18.72 10.26
CA VAL A 49 5.83 19.01 11.49
C VAL A 49 6.73 19.56 12.60
N ALA A 50 7.89 18.95 12.82
CA ALA A 50 8.83 19.36 13.86
C ALA A 50 9.40 20.76 13.62
N MET A 51 9.77 21.08 12.38
CA MET A 51 10.43 22.33 12.01
C MET A 51 9.45 23.50 11.83
N LEU A 52 8.29 23.29 11.21
CA LEU A 52 7.38 24.38 10.84
C LEU A 52 6.27 24.64 11.85
N LEU A 53 5.88 23.65 12.65
CA LEU A 53 4.77 23.79 13.60
C LEU A 53 5.27 23.81 15.03
N ALA A 54 5.60 22.62 15.56
CA ALA A 54 6.23 22.47 16.85
C ALA A 54 6.64 21.00 17.09
N PRO A 55 7.79 20.74 17.74
CA PRO A 55 8.21 19.37 18.07
C PRO A 55 7.16 18.56 18.87
N GLN A 56 6.38 19.20 19.75
CA GLN A 56 5.34 18.52 20.53
C GLN A 56 4.17 17.97 19.69
N LEU A 57 3.94 18.48 18.47
CA LEU A 57 2.88 18.01 17.59
C LEU A 57 3.26 16.73 16.83
N VAL A 58 4.55 16.38 16.80
CA VAL A 58 5.06 15.18 16.11
C VAL A 58 4.46 13.92 16.73
N ALA A 59 4.37 13.85 18.06
CA ALA A 59 3.84 12.66 18.73
C ALA A 59 2.35 12.43 18.41
N PRO A 60 1.42 13.39 18.63
CA PRO A 60 0.02 13.22 18.23
C PRO A 60 -0.14 12.90 16.74
N PHE A 61 0.63 13.57 15.87
CA PHE A 61 0.63 13.32 14.44
C PHE A 61 1.01 11.87 14.12
N PHE A 62 2.18 11.42 14.57
CA PHE A 62 2.69 10.07 14.33
C PHE A 62 1.77 8.98 14.91
N LEU A 63 1.32 9.16 16.16
CA LEU A 63 0.44 8.22 16.85
C LEU A 63 -0.88 8.04 16.12
N THR A 64 -1.43 9.13 15.57
CA THR A 64 -2.67 9.10 14.80
C THR A 64 -2.55 8.26 13.53
N GLN A 65 -1.37 8.15 12.92
CA GLN A 65 -1.18 7.36 11.70
C GLN A 65 -0.82 5.91 11.97
N ARG A 66 -0.35 5.60 13.18
CA ARG A 66 0.36 4.34 13.47
C ARG A 66 -0.47 3.11 13.12
N VAL A 67 -1.76 3.10 13.47
CA VAL A 67 -2.66 1.97 13.19
C VAL A 67 -2.85 1.77 11.69
N ALA A 68 -3.02 2.86 10.94
CA ALA A 68 -3.14 2.80 9.49
C ALA A 68 -1.83 2.29 8.83
N MET A 69 -0.67 2.67 9.37
CA MET A 69 0.62 2.16 8.89
C MET A 69 0.82 0.66 9.17
N ILE A 70 0.27 0.14 10.26
CA ILE A 70 0.23 -1.32 10.50
C ILE A 70 -0.66 -2.00 9.44
N ALA A 71 -1.81 -1.42 9.13
CA ALA A 71 -2.68 -1.93 8.07
C ALA A 71 -1.99 -1.88 6.69
N LEU A 72 -1.23 -0.81 6.39
CA LEU A 72 -0.43 -0.72 5.17
C LEU A 72 0.53 -1.91 5.02
N GLY A 73 1.25 -2.26 6.08
CA GLY A 73 2.15 -3.42 6.06
C GLY A 73 1.43 -4.71 5.66
N GLN A 74 0.25 -4.98 6.25
CA GLN A 74 -0.55 -6.15 5.90
C GLN A 74 -1.04 -6.12 4.44
N LEU A 75 -1.39 -4.94 3.93
CA LEU A 75 -1.80 -4.78 2.53
C LEU A 75 -0.63 -5.00 1.56
N GLN A 76 0.57 -4.59 1.92
CA GLN A 76 1.78 -4.78 1.12
C GLN A 76 2.21 -6.26 1.03
N GLU A 77 1.91 -7.06 2.06
CA GLU A 77 2.20 -8.50 2.04
C GLU A 77 1.48 -9.23 0.91
N ILE A 78 0.29 -8.76 0.48
CA ILE A 78 -0.40 -9.30 -0.70
C ILE A 78 0.48 -9.12 -1.95
N GLY A 79 1.12 -7.97 -2.10
CA GLY A 79 2.08 -7.70 -3.18
C GLY A 79 3.34 -8.57 -3.06
N ASN A 80 3.94 -8.63 -1.87
CA ASN A 80 5.14 -9.44 -1.60
C ASN A 80 4.92 -10.93 -1.92
N ALA A 81 3.76 -11.48 -1.58
CA ALA A 81 3.44 -12.89 -1.82
C ALA A 81 3.17 -13.22 -3.30
N THR A 82 2.81 -12.23 -4.13
CA THR A 82 2.27 -12.48 -5.48
C THR A 82 3.14 -11.97 -6.61
N TRP A 83 4.07 -11.04 -6.37
CA TRP A 83 4.82 -10.40 -7.45
C TRP A 83 5.65 -11.39 -8.28
N ALA A 84 6.35 -12.34 -7.66
CA ALA A 84 7.22 -13.26 -8.38
C ALA A 84 6.43 -14.14 -9.37
N ALA A 85 5.27 -14.65 -8.94
CA ALA A 85 4.38 -15.43 -9.80
C ALA A 85 3.82 -14.59 -10.95
N LEU A 86 3.51 -13.31 -10.73
CA LEU A 86 3.09 -12.41 -11.81
C LEU A 86 4.21 -12.20 -12.83
N ILE A 87 5.45 -12.00 -12.38
CA ILE A 87 6.60 -11.83 -13.27
C ILE A 87 6.86 -13.10 -14.08
N GLU A 88 6.75 -14.28 -13.46
CA GLU A 88 6.88 -15.55 -14.16
C GLU A 88 5.84 -15.70 -15.28
N LEU A 89 4.57 -15.38 -15.00
CA LEU A 89 3.51 -15.39 -16.02
C LEU A 89 3.83 -14.43 -17.19
N HIS A 90 4.41 -13.27 -16.89
CA HIS A 90 4.84 -12.32 -17.91
C HIS A 90 6.02 -12.86 -18.73
N ALA A 91 7.03 -13.44 -18.08
CA ALA A 91 8.20 -14.03 -18.73
C ALA A 91 7.85 -15.20 -19.66
N GLN A 92 6.84 -16.00 -19.30
CA GLN A 92 6.29 -17.08 -20.13
C GLN A 92 5.44 -16.58 -21.32
N GLY A 93 5.25 -15.26 -21.47
CA GLY A 93 4.42 -14.69 -22.53
C GLY A 93 2.91 -14.82 -22.29
N LEU A 94 2.47 -15.30 -21.12
CA LEU A 94 1.06 -15.47 -20.75
C LEU A 94 0.41 -14.13 -20.34
N THR A 95 0.52 -13.13 -21.22
CA THR A 95 0.14 -11.73 -20.98
C THR A 95 -1.33 -11.57 -20.62
N ALA A 96 -2.23 -12.36 -21.20
CA ALA A 96 -3.66 -12.33 -20.88
C ALA A 96 -3.93 -12.76 -19.43
N VAL A 97 -3.26 -13.82 -18.97
CA VAL A 97 -3.38 -14.35 -17.60
C VAL A 97 -2.76 -13.38 -16.61
N PHE A 98 -1.56 -12.87 -16.90
CA PHE A 98 -0.91 -11.83 -16.13
C PHE A 98 -1.82 -10.61 -15.92
N ARG A 99 -2.39 -10.07 -17.01
CA ARG A 99 -3.29 -8.91 -16.95
C ARG A 99 -4.49 -9.20 -16.06
N HIS A 100 -5.13 -10.35 -16.26
CA HIS A 100 -6.29 -10.75 -15.47
C HIS A 100 -5.95 -10.84 -13.97
N ARG A 101 -4.82 -11.47 -13.62
CA ARG A 101 -4.38 -11.62 -12.23
C ARG A 101 -4.01 -10.28 -11.59
N LEU A 102 -3.29 -9.40 -12.30
CA LEU A 102 -2.95 -8.08 -11.78
C LEU A 102 -4.19 -7.23 -11.48
N LEU A 103 -5.20 -7.28 -12.36
CA LEU A 103 -6.47 -6.57 -12.15
C LEU A 103 -7.25 -7.16 -10.97
N HIS A 104 -7.32 -8.49 -10.84
CA HIS A 104 -7.95 -9.14 -9.68
C HIS A 104 -7.24 -8.78 -8.38
N LEU A 105 -5.90 -8.83 -8.34
CA LEU A 105 -5.13 -8.44 -7.16
C LEU A 105 -5.30 -6.96 -6.81
N SER A 106 -5.40 -6.07 -7.81
CA SER A 106 -5.68 -4.64 -7.56
C SER A 106 -7.05 -4.43 -6.90
N SER A 107 -8.06 -5.19 -7.35
CA SER A 107 -9.39 -5.20 -6.73
C SER A 107 -9.36 -5.80 -5.32
N TRP A 108 -8.56 -6.85 -5.08
CA TRP A 108 -8.43 -7.49 -3.78
C TRP A 108 -7.71 -6.61 -2.77
N VAL A 109 -6.60 -5.97 -3.15
CA VAL A 109 -5.88 -5.00 -2.30
C VAL A 109 -6.81 -3.85 -1.92
N THR A 110 -7.61 -3.33 -2.86
CA THR A 110 -8.58 -2.27 -2.52
C THR A 110 -9.69 -2.78 -1.60
N SER A 111 -10.18 -3.99 -1.82
CA SER A 111 -11.19 -4.61 -0.94
C SER A 111 -10.67 -4.82 0.48
N ALA A 112 -9.46 -5.36 0.62
CA ALA A 112 -8.77 -5.51 1.90
C ALA A 112 -8.51 -4.14 2.55
N SER A 113 -8.14 -3.13 1.77
CA SER A 113 -7.96 -1.76 2.26
C SER A 113 -9.25 -1.23 2.86
N ILE A 114 -10.40 -1.42 2.21
CA ILE A 114 -11.70 -1.01 2.74
C ILE A 114 -12.00 -1.74 4.07
N ILE A 115 -11.81 -3.06 4.12
CA ILE A 115 -12.08 -3.87 5.33
C ILE A 115 -11.21 -3.42 6.50
N LEU A 116 -9.92 -3.16 6.26
CA LEU A 116 -8.96 -2.81 7.30
C LEU A 116 -8.97 -1.32 7.68
N LEU A 117 -9.23 -0.41 6.73
CA LEU A 117 -9.14 1.03 6.98
C LEU A 117 -10.45 1.64 7.47
N VAL A 118 -11.62 1.06 7.18
CA VAL A 118 -12.89 1.53 7.78
C VAL A 118 -12.89 1.49 9.32
N PRO A 119 -12.51 0.39 10.00
CA PRO A 119 -12.41 0.42 11.46
C PRO A 119 -11.37 1.43 11.95
N VAL A 120 -10.26 1.64 11.21
CA VAL A 120 -9.32 2.71 11.54
C VAL A 120 -10.00 4.08 11.44
N LEU A 121 -10.66 4.40 10.33
CA LEU A 121 -11.38 5.66 10.16
C LEU A 121 -12.37 5.94 11.29
N LEU A 122 -13.12 4.92 11.72
CA LEU A 122 -14.21 5.08 12.70
C LEU A 122 -13.75 4.99 14.16
N LEU A 123 -12.74 4.18 14.46
CA LEU A 123 -12.37 3.82 15.84
C LEU A 123 -11.02 4.37 16.27
N ASN A 124 -10.23 5.00 15.38
CA ASN A 124 -8.89 5.48 15.72
C ASN A 124 -8.89 6.51 16.86
N ARG A 125 -9.90 7.39 16.94
CA ARG A 125 -10.03 8.31 18.09
C ARG A 125 -10.19 7.52 19.39
N SER A 126 -11.16 6.60 19.46
CA SER A 126 -11.37 5.77 20.64
C SER A 126 -10.12 4.98 21.02
N PHE A 127 -9.41 4.41 20.04
CA PHE A 127 -8.14 3.72 20.27
C PHE A 127 -7.09 4.63 20.92
N ILE A 128 -6.85 5.81 20.35
CA ILE A 128 -5.83 6.75 20.85
C ILE A 128 -6.21 7.31 22.22
N VAL A 129 -7.48 7.63 22.43
CA VAL A 129 -7.98 8.13 23.72
C VAL A 129 -7.82 7.08 24.82
N LEU A 130 -8.14 5.81 24.53
CA LEU A 130 -7.95 4.72 25.49
C LEU A 130 -6.49 4.41 25.76
N TRP A 131 -5.64 4.57 24.75
CA TRP A 131 -4.22 4.24 24.86
C TRP A 131 -3.41 5.34 25.55
N LEU A 132 -3.57 6.58 25.10
CA LEU A 132 -2.67 7.69 25.43
C LEU A 132 -3.43 8.97 25.83
N GLY A 133 -4.76 8.96 25.83
CA GLY A 133 -5.60 10.11 26.15
C GLY A 133 -5.82 11.08 24.99
N GLU A 134 -6.83 11.94 25.13
CA GLU A 134 -7.34 12.85 24.09
C GLU A 134 -6.27 13.79 23.51
N ARG A 135 -5.29 14.21 24.32
CA ARG A 135 -4.22 15.14 23.90
C ARG A 135 -3.32 14.58 22.81
N ASN A 136 -3.30 13.26 22.63
CA ASN A 136 -2.46 12.57 21.65
C ASN A 136 -3.18 12.27 20.33
N TYR A 137 -4.41 12.74 20.16
CA TYR A 137 -5.16 12.58 18.91
C TYR A 137 -5.05 13.84 18.03
N ALA A 138 -4.52 13.69 16.82
CA ALA A 138 -4.31 14.81 15.89
C ALA A 138 -5.57 15.20 15.09
N GLY A 139 -6.69 14.53 15.34
CA GLY A 139 -8.01 14.87 14.78
C GLY A 139 -8.47 13.99 13.62
N PRO A 140 -9.77 14.08 13.26
CA PRO A 140 -10.40 13.22 12.25
C PRO A 140 -9.83 13.43 10.85
N MET A 141 -9.48 14.66 10.49
CA MET A 141 -8.93 14.97 9.17
C MET A 141 -7.58 14.28 8.93
N VAL A 142 -6.73 14.18 9.97
CA VAL A 142 -5.48 13.42 9.92
C VAL A 142 -5.77 11.95 9.67
N THR A 143 -6.71 11.34 10.40
CA THR A 143 -7.11 9.93 10.17
C THR A 143 -7.59 9.73 8.72
N ILE A 144 -8.45 10.60 8.21
CA ILE A 144 -8.99 10.50 6.84
C ILE A 144 -7.88 10.55 5.80
N LEU A 145 -6.99 11.54 5.88
CA LEU A 145 -5.89 11.71 4.93
C LEU A 145 -4.91 10.55 5.00
N VAL A 146 -4.58 10.06 6.20
CA VAL A 146 -3.71 8.89 6.37
C VAL A 146 -4.34 7.66 5.72
N CYS A 147 -5.62 7.38 5.98
CA CYS A 147 -6.29 6.22 5.39
C CYS A 147 -6.34 6.31 3.85
N ALA A 148 -6.59 7.51 3.30
CA ALA A 148 -6.52 7.73 1.85
C ALA A 148 -5.11 7.46 1.30
N ASN A 149 -4.07 8.00 1.96
CA ASN A 149 -2.68 7.78 1.57
C ASN A 149 -2.26 6.31 1.67
N VAL A 150 -2.67 5.60 2.73
CA VAL A 150 -2.40 4.16 2.90
C VAL A 150 -3.04 3.33 1.79
N TRP A 151 -4.29 3.61 1.43
CA TRP A 151 -4.94 2.93 0.30
C TRP A 151 -4.21 3.19 -1.02
N LEU A 152 -3.91 4.46 -1.34
CA LEU A 152 -3.19 4.84 -2.56
C LEU A 152 -1.81 4.17 -2.62
N TRP A 153 -1.11 4.12 -1.48
CA TRP A 153 0.19 3.49 -1.39
C TRP A 153 0.10 1.96 -1.53
N ALA A 154 -0.86 1.30 -0.89
CA ALA A 154 -1.06 -0.14 -1.03
C ALA A 154 -1.24 -0.53 -2.51
N VAL A 155 -2.13 0.15 -3.23
CA VAL A 155 -2.33 -0.07 -4.68
C VAL A 155 -1.06 0.21 -5.47
N SER A 156 -0.42 1.35 -5.22
CA SER A 156 0.80 1.75 -5.94
C SER A 156 1.96 0.78 -5.69
N SER A 157 2.03 0.20 -4.50
CA SER A 157 3.07 -0.77 -4.13
C SER A 157 2.91 -2.08 -4.91
N LEU A 158 1.69 -2.62 -5.01
CA LEU A 158 1.39 -3.80 -5.84
C LEU A 158 1.84 -3.58 -7.28
N TRP A 159 1.51 -2.42 -7.86
CA TRP A 159 1.91 -2.05 -9.21
C TRP A 159 3.43 -1.88 -9.35
N GLY A 160 4.06 -1.28 -8.34
CA GLY A 160 5.50 -1.07 -8.28
C GLY A 160 6.27 -2.39 -8.24
N TRP A 161 5.83 -3.37 -7.45
CA TRP A 161 6.48 -4.69 -7.37
C TRP A 161 6.57 -5.38 -8.72
N VAL A 162 5.57 -5.22 -9.58
CA VAL A 162 5.57 -5.77 -10.94
C VAL A 162 6.59 -5.04 -11.83
N VAL A 163 6.67 -3.71 -11.73
CA VAL A 163 7.66 -2.94 -12.50
C VAL A 163 9.10 -3.25 -12.05
N PHE A 164 9.31 -3.37 -10.73
CA PHE A 164 10.63 -3.63 -10.15
C PHE A 164 11.06 -5.08 -10.38
N GLY A 165 10.14 -6.04 -10.21
CA GLY A 165 10.39 -7.45 -10.47
C GLY A 165 10.73 -7.74 -11.93
N ALA A 166 10.22 -6.95 -12.87
CA ALA A 166 10.60 -7.00 -14.28
C ALA A 166 11.93 -6.30 -14.62
N GLY A 167 12.68 -5.79 -13.62
CA GLY A 167 13.91 -5.03 -13.83
C GLY A 167 13.72 -3.66 -14.49
N CYS A 168 12.47 -3.17 -14.56
CA CYS A 168 12.10 -1.96 -15.31
C CYS A 168 12.03 -0.70 -14.43
N ILE A 169 12.74 -0.67 -13.31
CA ILE A 169 12.70 0.44 -12.33
C ILE A 169 13.01 1.80 -12.95
N ALA A 170 13.90 1.85 -13.96
CA ALA A 170 14.24 3.07 -14.67
C ALA A 170 13.04 3.75 -15.35
N ALA A 171 12.00 3.00 -15.72
CA ALA A 171 10.77 3.55 -16.28
C ALA A 171 9.94 4.30 -15.22
N TRP A 172 10.11 3.98 -13.94
CA TRP A 172 9.40 4.60 -12.81
C TRP A 172 10.19 5.73 -12.15
N THR A 173 11.53 5.65 -12.13
CA THR A 173 12.42 6.62 -11.47
C THR A 173 12.10 8.10 -11.72
N PRO A 174 11.88 8.60 -12.96
CA PRO A 174 11.57 10.03 -13.16
C PRO A 174 10.27 10.45 -12.48
N TYR A 175 9.26 9.58 -12.43
CA TYR A 175 8.02 9.85 -11.72
C TYR A 175 8.18 9.78 -10.21
N ALA A 176 9.07 8.94 -9.69
CA ALA A 176 9.41 8.93 -8.26
C ALA A 176 10.06 10.24 -7.81
N VAL A 177 10.93 10.83 -8.65
CA VAL A 177 11.51 12.16 -8.40
C VAL A 177 10.42 13.23 -8.43
N ALA A 178 9.55 13.21 -9.44
CA ALA A 178 8.42 14.15 -9.52
C ALA A 178 7.46 14.01 -8.34
N PHE A 179 7.17 12.78 -7.90
CA PHE A 179 6.37 12.50 -6.71
C PHE A 179 6.99 13.13 -5.47
N SER A 180 8.28 12.93 -5.24
CA SER A 180 9.00 13.50 -4.10
C SER A 180 9.00 15.03 -4.14
N ALA A 181 9.22 15.63 -5.32
CA ALA A 181 9.18 17.08 -5.50
C ALA A 181 7.79 17.65 -5.20
N VAL A 182 6.73 17.10 -5.79
CA VAL A 182 5.34 17.52 -5.53
C VAL A 182 5.00 17.34 -4.05
N ASN A 183 5.38 16.22 -3.45
CA ASN A 183 5.16 15.95 -2.03
C ASN A 183 5.78 17.06 -1.19
N ILE A 184 7.09 17.28 -1.28
CA ILE A 184 7.79 18.25 -0.44
C ILE A 184 7.24 19.67 -0.65
N THR A 185 7.06 20.10 -1.90
CA THR A 185 6.56 21.44 -2.20
C THR A 185 5.16 21.68 -1.62
N VAL A 186 4.23 20.73 -1.85
CA VAL A 186 2.87 20.85 -1.33
C VAL A 186 2.85 20.68 0.19
N SER A 187 3.64 19.77 0.75
CA SER A 187 3.78 19.57 2.19
C SER A 187 4.21 20.86 2.89
N LEU A 188 5.24 21.55 2.39
CA LEU A 188 5.70 22.82 2.96
C LEU A 188 4.65 23.93 2.83
N ALA A 189 4.08 24.12 1.64
CA ALA A 189 3.07 25.16 1.40
C ALA A 189 1.77 24.93 2.20
N ALA A 190 1.27 23.69 2.20
CA ALA A 190 0.07 23.32 2.94
C ALA A 190 0.32 23.32 4.45
N THR A 191 1.53 23.03 4.93
CA THR A 191 1.85 23.17 6.37
C THR A 191 1.79 24.63 6.81
N TRP A 192 2.26 25.53 5.96
CA TRP A 192 2.21 26.97 6.21
C TRP A 192 0.77 27.51 6.33
N TRP A 193 -0.17 27.01 5.51
CA TRP A 193 -1.56 27.50 5.50
C TRP A 193 -2.55 26.67 6.33
N LEU A 194 -2.36 25.36 6.39
CA LEU A 194 -3.31 24.39 6.95
C LEU A 194 -2.75 23.66 8.19
N GLY A 195 -1.52 23.98 8.61
CA GLY A 195 -0.91 23.42 9.80
C GLY A 195 -0.62 21.92 9.68
N ILE A 196 -1.03 21.15 10.69
CA ILE A 196 -0.68 19.73 10.87
C ILE A 196 -1.12 18.80 9.73
N TYR A 197 -2.06 19.24 8.89
CA TYR A 197 -2.54 18.48 7.73
C TYR A 197 -1.59 18.55 6.53
N GLY A 198 -0.72 19.56 6.49
CA GLY A 198 0.14 19.87 5.35
C GLY A 198 0.91 18.69 4.78
N PRO A 199 1.67 17.92 5.60
CA PRO A 199 2.47 16.82 5.08
C PRO A 199 1.64 15.71 4.44
N LEU A 200 0.51 15.37 5.06
CA LEU A 200 -0.40 14.36 4.52
C LEU A 200 -1.03 14.81 3.20
N LEU A 201 -1.36 16.10 3.08
CA LEU A 201 -1.84 16.70 1.84
C LEU A 201 -0.78 16.69 0.75
N GLY A 202 0.50 16.90 1.07
CA GLY A 202 1.58 16.77 0.10
C GLY A 202 1.71 15.34 -0.42
N THR A 203 1.64 14.35 0.47
CA THR A 203 1.59 12.94 0.08
C THR A 203 0.37 12.63 -0.79
N THR A 204 -0.83 13.08 -0.41
CA THR A 204 -2.06 12.91 -1.21
C THR A 204 -1.92 13.56 -2.57
N ALA A 205 -1.40 14.79 -2.64
CA ALA A 205 -1.18 15.52 -3.88
C ALA A 205 -0.19 14.79 -4.79
N ALA A 206 0.90 14.26 -4.25
CA ALA A 206 1.86 13.50 -5.03
C ALA A 206 1.24 12.22 -5.62
N PHE A 207 0.40 11.51 -4.86
CA PHE A 207 -0.35 10.37 -5.39
C PHE A 207 -1.33 10.78 -6.49
N LEU A 208 -2.09 11.86 -6.29
CA LEU A 208 -3.12 12.29 -7.23
C LEU A 208 -2.56 12.94 -8.49
N PHE A 209 -1.49 13.72 -8.40
CA PHE A 209 -0.92 14.47 -9.52
C PHE A 209 0.24 13.78 -10.22
N VAL A 210 0.83 12.74 -9.63
CA VAL A 210 1.92 11.98 -10.25
C VAL A 210 1.51 10.52 -10.41
N THR A 211 1.33 9.80 -9.31
CA THR A 211 1.18 8.34 -9.34
C THR A 211 -0.09 7.88 -10.04
N SER A 212 -1.19 8.61 -9.88
CA SER A 212 -2.53 8.25 -10.38
C SER A 212 -2.52 7.95 -11.88
N TRP A 213 -1.80 8.74 -12.69
CA TRP A 213 -1.74 8.58 -14.14
C TRP A 213 -0.40 7.98 -14.60
N ALA A 214 0.69 8.26 -13.90
CA ALA A 214 2.01 7.80 -14.29
C ALA A 214 2.14 6.28 -14.17
N MET A 215 1.71 5.70 -13.03
CA MET A 215 1.88 4.27 -12.79
C MET A 215 1.02 3.41 -13.74
N PRO A 216 -0.28 3.68 -13.95
CA PRO A 216 -1.04 3.00 -15.00
C PRO A 216 -0.46 3.22 -16.40
N GLY A 217 0.11 4.41 -16.67
CA GLY A 217 0.81 4.70 -17.92
C GLY A 217 2.05 3.83 -18.13
N VAL A 218 2.86 3.63 -17.10
CA VAL A 218 4.02 2.74 -17.11
C VAL A 218 3.57 1.29 -17.30
N LEU A 219 2.57 0.83 -16.56
CA LEU A 219 2.03 -0.52 -16.71
C LEU A 219 1.45 -0.79 -18.09
N GLN A 220 0.79 0.20 -18.70
CA GLN A 220 0.28 0.09 -20.06
C GLN A 220 1.42 -0.04 -21.08
N ARG A 221 2.47 0.77 -20.95
CA ARG A 221 3.62 0.76 -21.87
C ARG A 221 4.43 -0.53 -21.77
N LEU A 222 4.66 -1.01 -20.54
CA LEU A 222 5.51 -2.18 -20.29
C LEU A 222 4.77 -3.51 -20.48
N PHE A 223 3.51 -3.58 -20.04
CA PHE A 223 2.79 -4.85 -19.93
C PHE A 223 1.47 -4.88 -20.72
N GLY A 224 1.12 -3.81 -21.46
CA GLY A 224 -0.10 -3.75 -22.27
C GLY A 224 -1.40 -3.72 -21.46
N VAL A 225 -1.35 -3.43 -20.15
CA VAL A 225 -2.53 -3.35 -19.30
C VAL A 225 -3.22 -2.00 -19.50
N ALA A 226 -4.47 -2.00 -19.97
CA ALA A 226 -5.19 -0.77 -20.22
C ALA A 226 -5.43 0.02 -18.93
N ARG A 227 -5.18 1.33 -18.95
CA ARG A 227 -5.37 2.21 -17.78
C ARG A 227 -6.79 2.16 -17.24
N ARG A 228 -7.79 2.11 -18.14
CA ARG A 228 -9.21 2.02 -17.78
C ARG A 228 -9.49 0.78 -16.93
N ASP A 229 -8.87 -0.34 -17.25
CA ASP A 229 -9.10 -1.59 -16.53
C ASP A 229 -8.50 -1.52 -15.12
N LEU A 230 -7.31 -0.91 -14.97
CA LEU A 230 -6.70 -0.67 -13.66
C LEU A 230 -7.58 0.23 -12.79
N TYR A 231 -8.07 1.35 -13.34
CA TYR A 231 -8.98 2.24 -12.62
C TYR A 231 -10.30 1.55 -12.26
N ALA A 232 -10.88 0.79 -13.18
CA ALA A 232 -12.10 0.03 -12.91
C ALA A 232 -11.89 -1.03 -11.82
N ALA A 233 -10.74 -1.70 -11.81
CA ALA A 233 -10.40 -2.71 -10.82
C ALA A 233 -10.29 -2.13 -9.41
N ILE A 234 -9.72 -0.93 -9.24
CA ILE A 234 -9.63 -0.27 -7.93
C ILE A 234 -10.92 0.49 -7.56
N ALA A 235 -11.70 0.96 -8.54
CA ALA A 235 -12.94 1.70 -8.28
C ALA A 235 -14.09 0.76 -7.89
N ARG A 236 -14.20 -0.41 -8.52
CA ARG A 236 -15.33 -1.33 -8.31
C ARG A 236 -15.56 -1.72 -6.84
N PRO A 237 -14.54 -2.02 -6.02
CA PRO A 237 -14.75 -2.34 -4.61
C PRO A 237 -15.43 -1.24 -3.79
N PHE A 238 -15.31 0.03 -4.18
CA PHE A 238 -16.01 1.12 -3.49
C PHE A 238 -17.53 1.04 -3.64
N ALA A 239 -18.06 0.37 -4.66
CA ALA A 239 -19.50 0.21 -4.85
C ALA A 239 -20.16 -0.54 -3.68
N TRP A 240 -19.49 -1.56 -3.14
CA TRP A 240 -19.95 -2.26 -1.92
C TRP A 240 -19.30 -1.67 -0.66
N GLY A 241 -18.10 -1.11 -0.77
CA GLY A 241 -17.36 -0.56 0.36
C GLY A 241 -17.99 0.70 0.96
N ALA A 242 -18.53 1.59 0.13
CA ALA A 242 -19.20 2.80 0.58
C ALA A 242 -20.44 2.54 1.45
N PRO A 243 -21.42 1.69 1.04
CA PRO A 243 -22.56 1.37 1.89
C PRO A 243 -22.15 0.62 3.16
N TYR A 244 -21.15 -0.28 3.08
CA TYR A 244 -20.57 -0.91 4.27
C TYR A 244 -20.00 0.12 5.25
N ALA A 245 -19.16 1.05 4.78
CA ALA A 245 -18.56 2.09 5.60
C ALA A 245 -19.62 2.99 6.24
N GLY A 246 -20.65 3.38 5.48
CA GLY A 246 -21.78 4.16 5.99
C GLY A 246 -22.57 3.42 7.07
N ALA A 247 -22.88 2.14 6.86
CA ALA A 247 -23.57 1.31 7.85
C ALA A 247 -22.76 1.17 9.14
N MET A 248 -21.45 0.95 9.04
CA MET A 248 -20.56 0.86 10.20
C MET A 248 -20.39 2.22 10.91
N ALA A 249 -20.36 3.33 10.18
CA ALA A 249 -20.29 4.65 10.78
C ALA A 249 -21.51 4.92 11.67
N ILE A 250 -22.71 4.56 11.20
CA ILE A 250 -23.95 4.66 11.99
C ILE A 250 -23.87 3.73 13.21
N ALA A 251 -23.48 2.47 13.03
CA ALA A 251 -23.37 1.50 14.14
C ALA A 251 -22.34 1.90 15.22
N VAL A 252 -21.19 2.45 14.82
CA VAL A 252 -20.16 2.89 15.77
C VAL A 252 -20.56 4.17 16.50
N SER A 253 -21.33 5.06 15.85
CA SER A 253 -21.81 6.31 16.45
C SER A 253 -22.76 6.09 17.63
N THR A 254 -23.36 4.90 17.77
CA THR A 254 -24.24 4.58 18.90
C THR A 254 -23.53 3.87 20.06
N ILE A 255 -22.42 3.17 19.79
CA ILE A 255 -21.73 2.33 20.79
C ILE A 255 -20.67 3.11 21.57
N HIS A 256 -19.99 4.09 20.94
CA HIS A 256 -18.90 4.87 21.53
C HIS A 256 -17.97 4.06 22.46
N PRO A 257 -17.08 3.21 21.91
CA PRO A 257 -16.29 2.29 22.73
C PRO A 257 -15.34 3.03 23.68
N THR A 258 -15.57 2.87 24.99
CA THR A 258 -14.78 3.44 26.10
C THR A 258 -13.94 2.39 26.85
N THR A 259 -13.93 1.14 26.39
CA THR A 259 -13.11 0.07 26.96
C THR A 259 -12.40 -0.70 25.85
N TRP A 260 -11.28 -1.33 26.19
CA TRP A 260 -10.52 -2.17 25.25
C TRP A 260 -11.36 -3.31 24.66
N ILE A 261 -12.23 -3.91 25.47
CA ILE A 261 -13.12 -5.00 25.03
C ILE A 261 -14.14 -4.47 24.01
N ALA A 262 -14.81 -3.34 24.32
CA ALA A 262 -15.77 -2.74 23.41
C ALA A 262 -15.11 -2.29 22.09
N LEU A 263 -13.90 -1.74 22.17
CA LEU A 263 -13.12 -1.35 20.99
C LEU A 263 -12.75 -2.57 20.12
N ALA A 264 -12.22 -3.63 20.73
CA ALA A 264 -11.87 -4.86 20.04
C ALA A 264 -13.09 -5.53 19.40
N ALA A 265 -14.22 -5.60 20.12
CA ALA A 265 -15.47 -6.12 19.60
C ALA A 265 -15.99 -5.29 18.42
N SER A 266 -15.95 -3.96 18.52
CA SER A 266 -16.37 -3.04 17.44
C SER A 266 -15.48 -3.17 16.20
N ALA A 267 -14.17 -3.24 16.39
CA ALA A 267 -13.22 -3.44 15.30
C ALA A 267 -13.41 -4.81 14.64
N GLY A 268 -13.55 -5.87 15.44
CA GLY A 268 -13.82 -7.22 14.97
C GLY A 268 -15.14 -7.30 14.19
N LEU A 269 -16.20 -6.65 14.66
CA LEU A 269 -17.47 -6.55 13.95
C LEU A 269 -17.32 -5.82 12.60
N CYS A 270 -16.59 -4.70 12.55
CA CYS A 270 -16.33 -4.00 11.29
C CYS A 270 -15.61 -4.91 10.29
N VAL A 271 -14.53 -5.57 10.72
CA VAL A 271 -13.76 -6.48 9.85
C VAL A 271 -14.63 -7.66 9.39
N ALA A 272 -15.41 -8.27 10.28
CA ALA A 272 -16.29 -9.39 9.95
C ALA A 272 -17.41 -8.97 8.99
N ALA A 273 -18.04 -7.82 9.22
CA ALA A 273 -19.07 -7.27 8.35
C ALA A 273 -18.50 -6.92 6.97
N GLY A 274 -17.34 -6.26 6.93
CA GLY A 274 -16.63 -5.94 5.69
C GLY A 274 -16.23 -7.19 4.91
N GLY A 275 -15.69 -8.20 5.59
CA GLY A 275 -15.35 -9.50 5.00
C GLY A 275 -16.58 -10.23 4.45
N THR A 276 -17.70 -10.16 5.16
CA THR A 276 -18.99 -10.72 4.72
C THR A 276 -19.50 -10.00 3.47
N CYS A 277 -19.51 -8.67 3.47
CA CYS A 277 -19.90 -7.87 2.30
C CYS A 277 -18.98 -8.16 1.10
N TRP A 278 -17.67 -8.23 1.31
CA TRP A 278 -16.73 -8.58 0.27
C TRP A 278 -16.98 -9.98 -0.28
N TRP A 279 -17.18 -10.99 0.58
CA TRP A 279 -17.44 -12.37 0.18
C TRP A 279 -18.70 -12.48 -0.67
N PHE A 280 -19.82 -11.91 -0.24
CA PHE A 280 -21.12 -12.06 -0.89
C PHE A 280 -21.35 -11.12 -2.07
N VAL A 281 -20.82 -9.89 -2.02
CA VAL A 281 -21.08 -8.84 -3.01
C VAL A 281 -19.84 -8.48 -3.84
N GLY A 282 -18.68 -8.40 -3.18
CA GLY A 282 -17.43 -7.98 -3.83
C GLY A 282 -16.81 -9.05 -4.72
N LEU A 283 -16.89 -10.31 -4.31
CA LEU A 283 -16.25 -11.45 -4.97
C LEU A 283 -17.19 -12.08 -6.01
N LYS A 284 -16.68 -12.33 -7.22
CA LYS A 284 -17.43 -13.02 -8.27
C LYS A 284 -17.62 -14.49 -7.91
N ASP A 285 -18.69 -15.11 -8.40
CA ASP A 285 -18.99 -16.53 -8.12
C ASP A 285 -17.85 -17.46 -8.53
N ALA A 286 -17.24 -17.24 -9.71
CA ALA A 286 -16.11 -18.03 -10.17
C ALA A 286 -14.91 -17.95 -9.21
N ASP A 287 -14.58 -16.75 -8.73
CA ASP A 287 -13.50 -16.56 -7.75
C ASP A 287 -13.86 -17.25 -6.42
N ARG A 288 -15.14 -17.22 -6.02
CA ARG A 288 -15.61 -17.85 -4.77
C ARG A 288 -15.42 -19.34 -4.80
N GLN A 289 -15.72 -19.98 -5.94
CA GLN A 289 -15.52 -21.41 -6.12
C GLN A 289 -14.04 -21.81 -6.04
N VAL A 290 -13.14 -20.99 -6.59
CA VAL A 290 -11.69 -21.22 -6.47
C VAL A 290 -11.26 -21.17 -5.00
N TRP A 291 -11.67 -20.14 -4.26
CA TRP A 291 -11.36 -20.03 -2.83
C TRP A 291 -11.90 -21.20 -2.01
N ILE A 292 -13.13 -21.64 -2.28
CA ILE A 292 -13.72 -22.81 -1.62
C ILE A 292 -12.93 -24.08 -1.95
N ALA A 293 -12.55 -24.27 -3.21
CA ALA A 293 -11.77 -25.44 -3.64
C ALA A 293 -10.38 -25.47 -2.99
N GLU A 294 -9.66 -24.34 -2.99
CA GLU A 294 -8.33 -24.22 -2.36
C GLU A 294 -8.42 -24.44 -0.85
N THR A 295 -9.39 -23.82 -0.18
CA THR A 295 -9.59 -24.00 1.28
C THR A 295 -9.93 -25.45 1.63
N ARG A 296 -10.78 -26.11 0.82
CA ARG A 296 -11.07 -27.54 0.99
C ARG A 296 -9.83 -28.40 0.78
N SER A 297 -8.99 -28.09 -0.21
CA SER A 297 -7.75 -28.84 -0.44
C SER A 297 -6.71 -28.65 0.68
N ALA A 298 -6.68 -27.47 1.32
CA ALA A 298 -5.79 -27.19 2.45
C ALA A 298 -6.27 -27.84 3.76
N ILE A 299 -7.59 -28.00 3.93
CA ILE A 299 -8.20 -28.63 5.13
C ILE A 299 -8.33 -30.15 4.95
N ALA A 300 -8.41 -30.63 3.71
CA ALA A 300 -8.40 -32.07 3.44
C ALA A 300 -7.12 -32.66 4.02
N PRO A 301 -7.21 -33.62 4.96
CA PRO A 301 -6.02 -34.23 5.51
C PRO A 301 -5.29 -34.94 4.37
N VAL A 302 -3.99 -34.68 4.26
CA VAL A 302 -3.08 -35.40 3.38
C VAL A 302 -3.03 -36.84 3.87
N PHE A 303 -3.96 -37.67 3.43
CA PHE A 303 -4.01 -39.12 3.62
C PHE A 303 -4.01 -39.80 2.25
#